data_AF-A0AAE0YIA4-F1
#
_entry.id   AF-A0AAE0YIA4-F1
#
_cell.length_a   1.000
_cell.length_b   1.000
_cell.length_c   1.000
_cell.angle_alpha   90.00
_cell.angle_beta   90.00
_cell.angle_gamma   90.00
#
_symmetry.space_group_name_H-M   'P 1'
#
loop_
_entity.id
_entity.type
_entity.pdbx_description
1 polymer ?
#
loop_
_entity_poly.entity_id
_entity_poly.type
_entity_poly.pdbx_seq_one_letter_code
_entity_poly.pdbx_strand_id
1 'polypeptide(L)'
;MRTLMMNAAFILLIHFGSCLEITVTPEVIELGVTQSFAINCAIVDHEEIRVVNMSISRQTLGWSGLSDGEQPSQSDLIASIDYLYPSSPSVAAGYEGVTVQGQITAFESEMGSFIDLEFLSPTVHDLGSYSCQATMVGESGTIESFTAVAKVTTSNPMMDRLLFVVSKLKSKVNGFNSSLVALAAQVEESKAKEMLREHEMEKEKAAKERELEEAEREQEEAEERSERKLEQLVESISAVLESLNTSISSLDQRVGVLVAEEAEEENETESEDFIESRDQIQDYFSTTNSSYFLIKSSISRDAYWAQVACESIGLSLAALDTEQAFQQVASKIGPIINEGTHVVVSTQRWTYTDPGEDGFISSGYIHPSEFTSSDCVVLSKNFGEGHIYTKVVPCSTPRSELFYLCEDAQ
;
A
#
# COMPACT_ATOMS: atom_id res chain seq x y z
N MET A 1 70.47 3.40 27.55
CA MET A 1 70.24 2.14 26.80
C MET A 1 68.91 2.27 26.07
N ARG A 2 68.95 2.57 24.77
CA ARG A 2 67.76 2.61 23.89
C ARG A 2 67.77 1.31 23.09
N THR A 3 66.80 0.43 23.36
CA THR A 3 66.61 -0.82 22.64
C THR A 3 65.83 -0.51 21.37
N LEU A 4 66.53 -0.47 20.24
CA LEU A 4 65.92 -0.47 18.91
C LEU A 4 65.28 -1.86 18.71
N MET A 5 63.95 -1.94 18.78
CA MET A 5 63.22 -3.12 18.32
C MET A 5 63.13 -3.05 16.80
N MET A 6 64.02 -3.79 16.15
CA MET A 6 64.00 -4.08 14.73
C MET A 6 62.88 -5.12 14.53
N ASN A 7 61.72 -4.69 14.04
CA ASN A 7 60.68 -5.59 13.57
C ASN A 7 61.24 -6.35 12.37
N ALA A 8 61.60 -7.61 12.58
CA ALA A 8 61.94 -8.53 11.52
C ALA A 8 60.66 -8.82 10.73
N ALA A 9 60.54 -8.27 9.53
CA ALA A 9 59.54 -8.68 8.55
C ALA A 9 59.75 -10.18 8.26
N PHE A 10 58.79 -11.00 8.67
CA PHE A 10 58.78 -12.43 8.37
C PHE A 10 58.29 -12.60 6.94
N ILE A 11 59.20 -12.39 5.98
CA ILE A 11 58.94 -12.66 4.57
C ILE A 11 58.95 -14.19 4.38
N LEU A 12 57.76 -14.79 4.34
CA LEU A 12 57.58 -16.19 3.98
C LEU A 12 57.69 -16.32 2.45
N LEU A 13 58.92 -16.40 1.92
CA LEU A 13 59.19 -16.68 0.50
C LEU A 13 58.92 -18.16 0.21
N ILE A 14 57.67 -18.49 -0.11
CA ILE A 14 57.37 -19.70 -0.86
C ILE A 14 57.69 -19.38 -2.33
N HIS A 15 58.88 -19.75 -2.80
CA HIS A 15 59.26 -19.66 -4.21
C HIS A 15 58.49 -20.71 -5.03
N PHE A 16 57.25 -20.39 -5.40
CA PHE A 16 56.74 -20.75 -6.73
C PHE A 16 57.12 -19.57 -7.62
N GLY A 17 57.78 -19.80 -8.76
CA GLY A 17 58.25 -18.73 -9.65
C GLY A 17 57.10 -17.81 -10.07
N SER A 18 56.88 -16.73 -9.33
CA SER A 18 55.77 -15.82 -9.55
C SER A 18 56.24 -14.75 -10.53
N CYS A 19 55.78 -14.87 -11.77
CA CYS A 19 56.02 -13.87 -12.82
C CYS A 19 55.48 -12.48 -12.45
N LEU A 20 54.59 -12.39 -11.45
CA LEU A 20 53.84 -11.21 -11.07
C LEU A 20 54.24 -10.77 -9.66
N GLU A 21 54.69 -9.53 -9.53
CA GLU A 21 55.00 -8.87 -8.26
C GLU A 21 54.03 -7.72 -8.01
N ILE A 22 53.61 -7.56 -6.76
CA ILE A 22 52.85 -6.40 -6.30
C ILE A 22 53.56 -5.79 -5.09
N THR A 23 53.81 -4.48 -5.15
CA THR A 23 54.47 -3.71 -4.09
C THR A 23 53.59 -2.53 -3.68
N VAL A 24 53.63 -2.18 -2.39
CA VAL A 24 52.88 -1.05 -1.83
C VAL A 24 53.84 -0.15 -1.08
N THR A 25 53.84 1.15 -1.38
CA THR A 25 54.70 2.13 -0.71
C THR A 25 53.93 3.38 -0.30
N PRO A 26 53.84 3.73 0.99
CA PRO A 26 54.18 2.90 2.15
C PRO A 26 53.13 1.80 2.39
N GLU A 27 53.55 0.65 2.92
CA GLU A 27 52.63 -0.43 3.36
C GLU A 27 51.73 0.00 4.54
N VAL A 28 52.21 0.98 5.32
CA VAL A 28 51.56 1.49 6.53
C VAL A 28 51.17 2.94 6.32
N ILE A 29 49.87 3.22 6.41
CA ILE A 29 49.29 4.55 6.26
C ILE A 29 49.02 5.17 7.64
N GLU A 30 49.52 6.38 7.87
CA GLU A 30 49.13 7.20 9.01
C GLU A 30 48.07 8.20 8.54
N LEU A 31 46.81 7.96 8.89
CA LEU A 31 45.70 8.77 8.42
C LEU A 31 45.85 10.25 8.83
N GLY A 32 45.72 11.15 7.85
CA GLY A 32 45.94 12.58 8.04
C GLY A 32 47.41 13.02 8.04
N VAL A 33 48.36 12.08 7.95
CA VAL A 33 49.81 12.35 7.89
C VAL A 33 50.39 11.87 6.55
N THR A 34 50.08 10.63 6.14
CA THR A 34 50.46 10.09 4.84
C THR A 34 49.72 10.84 3.74
N GLN A 35 50.49 11.50 2.86
CA GLN A 35 49.92 12.32 1.77
C GLN A 35 49.53 11.48 0.56
N SER A 36 50.25 10.39 0.30
CA SER A 36 49.92 9.44 -0.76
C SER A 36 50.47 8.05 -0.44
N PHE A 37 49.90 7.05 -1.09
CA PHE A 37 50.51 5.73 -1.21
C PHE A 37 50.36 5.21 -2.64
N ALA A 38 51.33 4.40 -3.05
CA ALA A 38 51.38 3.83 -4.38
C ALA A 38 51.30 2.31 -4.32
N ILE A 39 50.67 1.72 -5.33
CA ILE A 39 50.65 0.28 -5.59
C ILE A 39 51.24 0.08 -6.98
N ASN A 40 52.35 -0.64 -7.04
CA ASN A 40 52.96 -1.04 -8.30
C ASN A 40 52.75 -2.53 -8.48
N CYS A 41 52.15 -2.91 -9.59
CA CYS A 41 52.06 -4.31 -10.00
C CYS A 41 52.79 -4.49 -11.33
N ALA A 42 53.79 -5.37 -11.34
CA ALA A 42 54.67 -5.55 -12.48
C ALA A 42 54.95 -7.03 -12.74
N ILE A 43 55.23 -7.34 -14.01
CA ILE A 43 55.76 -8.64 -14.40
C ILE A 43 57.28 -8.63 -14.26
N VAL A 44 57.83 -9.58 -13.50
CA VAL A 44 59.26 -9.72 -13.23
C VAL A 44 59.79 -10.95 -13.97
N ASP A 45 60.82 -10.75 -14.81
CA ASP A 45 61.64 -11.77 -15.46
C ASP A 45 60.92 -12.90 -16.20
N HIS A 46 60.36 -12.61 -17.38
CA HIS A 46 59.99 -13.66 -18.34
C HIS A 46 60.21 -13.23 -19.79
N GLU A 47 61.18 -13.86 -20.45
CA GLU A 47 61.59 -13.56 -21.83
C GLU A 47 60.59 -14.03 -22.90
N GLU A 48 59.58 -14.84 -22.53
CA GLU A 48 58.74 -15.58 -23.50
C GLU A 48 57.21 -15.54 -23.22
N ILE A 49 56.71 -14.55 -22.47
CA ILE A 49 55.28 -14.44 -22.14
C ILE A 49 54.63 -13.18 -22.70
N ARG A 50 53.39 -13.32 -23.19
CA ARG A 50 52.57 -12.19 -23.63
C ARG A 50 51.50 -11.89 -22.61
N VAL A 51 51.54 -10.71 -22.01
CA VAL A 51 50.48 -10.24 -21.11
C VAL A 51 49.27 -9.80 -21.94
N VAL A 52 48.09 -10.30 -21.58
CA VAL A 52 46.81 -9.99 -22.24
C VAL A 52 46.03 -8.95 -21.44
N ASN A 53 46.04 -9.07 -20.12
CA ASN A 53 45.34 -8.17 -19.20
C ASN A 53 46.10 -8.14 -17.87
N MET A 54 46.16 -6.97 -17.24
CA MET A 54 46.46 -6.81 -15.82
C MET A 54 45.36 -6.02 -15.13
N SER A 55 45.00 -6.41 -13.92
CA SER A 55 44.00 -5.68 -13.12
C SER A 55 44.40 -5.65 -11.66
N ILE A 56 44.07 -4.55 -10.99
CA ILE A 56 44.17 -4.42 -9.54
C ILE A 56 42.76 -4.30 -8.97
N SER A 57 42.47 -5.15 -8.01
CA SER A 57 41.24 -5.13 -7.24
C SER A 57 41.54 -4.97 -5.75
N ARG A 58 40.61 -4.37 -5.02
CA ARG A 58 40.68 -4.22 -3.57
C ARG A 58 39.58 -5.03 -2.94
N GLN A 59 39.99 -5.88 -2.01
CA GLN A 59 39.09 -6.45 -1.04
C GLN A 59 39.13 -5.58 0.21
N THR A 60 38.04 -4.85 0.47
CA THR A 60 37.89 -4.14 1.74
C THR A 60 37.92 -5.14 2.87
N LEU A 61 38.55 -4.79 3.99
CA LEU A 61 38.51 -5.62 5.21
C LEU A 61 37.09 -5.60 5.78
N GLY A 62 36.23 -6.49 5.28
CA GLY A 62 34.92 -6.76 5.85
C GLY A 62 35.09 -7.39 7.24
N TRP A 63 34.88 -6.62 8.30
CA TRP A 63 34.95 -7.13 9.68
C TRP A 63 33.75 -8.03 10.05
N SER A 64 32.90 -8.47 9.13
CA SER A 64 31.88 -9.50 9.43
C SER A 64 32.51 -10.84 9.88
N GLY A 65 33.79 -11.06 9.59
CA GLY A 65 34.55 -12.29 9.90
C GLY A 65 34.95 -12.54 11.36
N LEU A 66 34.26 -11.99 12.38
CA LEU A 66 34.28 -12.59 13.73
C LEU A 66 33.14 -13.62 13.92
N SER A 67 32.26 -13.74 12.93
CA SER A 67 31.41 -14.91 12.75
C SER A 67 32.21 -15.89 11.89
N ASP A 68 32.68 -17.00 12.47
CA ASP A 68 33.32 -18.10 11.72
C ASP A 68 32.45 -18.47 10.51
N GLY A 69 32.88 -18.10 9.31
CA GLY A 69 32.31 -18.60 8.05
C GLY A 69 31.68 -17.59 7.08
N GLU A 70 31.65 -16.28 7.36
CA GLU A 70 31.15 -15.33 6.36
C GLU A 70 32.20 -14.99 5.30
N GLN A 71 31.81 -15.26 4.05
CA GLN A 71 32.58 -15.15 2.83
C GLN A 71 33.26 -13.76 2.71
N PRO A 72 34.50 -13.69 2.18
CA PRO A 72 35.15 -12.44 1.88
C PRO A 72 34.23 -11.50 1.08
N SER A 73 34.07 -10.28 1.60
CA SER A 73 33.30 -9.19 0.99
C SER A 73 33.74 -8.92 -0.44
N GLN A 74 32.77 -8.47 -1.25
CA GLN A 74 32.89 -7.99 -2.63
C GLN A 74 34.29 -7.44 -2.97
N SER A 75 34.92 -8.02 -4.00
CA SER A 75 36.17 -7.51 -4.57
C SER A 75 35.85 -6.37 -5.51
N ASP A 76 36.35 -5.18 -5.20
CA ASP A 76 36.13 -3.98 -6.01
C ASP A 76 37.28 -3.84 -7.02
N LEU A 77 36.98 -3.90 -8.32
CA LEU A 77 37.96 -3.56 -9.35
C LEU A 77 38.32 -2.07 -9.20
N ILE A 78 39.62 -1.76 -9.21
CA ILE A 78 40.12 -0.37 -9.15
C ILE A 78 40.57 0.08 -10.52
N ALA A 79 41.42 -0.71 -11.15
CA ALA A 79 41.99 -0.40 -12.43
C ALA A 79 42.31 -1.67 -13.22
N SER A 80 42.31 -1.53 -14.53
CA SER A 80 42.68 -2.61 -15.45
C SER A 80 43.38 -2.04 -16.67
N ILE A 81 44.24 -2.83 -17.28
CA ILE A 81 44.84 -2.54 -18.56
C ILE A 81 44.75 -3.79 -19.43
N ASP A 82 44.27 -3.59 -20.65
CA ASP A 82 44.12 -4.65 -21.65
C ASP A 82 45.14 -4.46 -22.78
N TYR A 83 45.54 -5.58 -23.40
CA TYR A 83 46.38 -5.59 -24.59
C TYR A 83 45.58 -5.13 -25.83
N LEU A 84 45.26 -3.85 -25.87
CA LEU A 84 44.69 -3.15 -27.02
C LEU A 84 45.68 -2.05 -27.40
N TYR A 85 46.13 -1.95 -28.65
CA TYR A 85 47.12 -0.94 -29.03
C TYR A 85 46.44 0.38 -29.45
N PRO A 86 46.78 1.54 -28.86
CA PRO A 86 47.71 1.74 -27.75
C PRO A 86 47.10 1.33 -26.40
N SER A 87 47.87 0.63 -25.55
CA SER A 87 47.38 0.16 -24.26
C SER A 87 47.24 1.37 -23.33
N SER A 88 46.05 1.53 -22.78
CA SER A 88 45.73 2.62 -21.85
C SER A 88 45.03 2.01 -20.66
N PRO A 89 45.52 2.23 -19.43
CA PRO A 89 44.84 1.74 -18.26
C PRO A 89 43.49 2.46 -18.11
N SER A 90 42.49 1.72 -17.65
CA SER A 90 41.16 2.21 -17.30
C SER A 90 40.98 2.18 -15.79
N VAL A 91 40.29 3.19 -15.27
CA VAL A 91 39.92 3.31 -13.85
C VAL A 91 38.46 2.94 -13.70
N ALA A 92 38.14 2.12 -12.70
CA ALA A 92 36.77 1.73 -12.39
C ALA A 92 35.99 2.90 -11.77
N ALA A 93 34.66 2.85 -11.91
CA ALA A 93 33.77 3.85 -11.32
C ALA A 93 33.93 3.91 -9.79
N GLY A 94 33.98 5.11 -9.23
CA GLY A 94 34.21 5.35 -7.80
C GLY A 94 35.69 5.49 -7.39
N TYR A 95 36.63 5.35 -8.33
CA TYR A 95 38.07 5.55 -8.10
C TYR A 95 38.64 6.71 -8.92
N GLU A 96 37.82 7.69 -9.30
CA GLU A 96 38.21 8.81 -10.17
C GLU A 96 39.33 9.69 -9.58
N GLY A 97 39.56 9.61 -8.27
CA GLY A 97 40.65 10.29 -7.57
C GLY A 97 41.99 9.55 -7.56
N VAL A 98 42.05 8.33 -8.11
CA VAL A 98 43.27 7.51 -8.19
C VAL A 98 43.98 7.82 -9.50
N THR A 99 45.27 8.15 -9.42
CA THR A 99 46.09 8.30 -10.62
C THR A 99 46.55 6.92 -11.06
N VAL A 100 46.31 6.58 -12.33
CA VAL A 100 46.68 5.27 -12.88
C VAL A 100 47.62 5.45 -14.05
N GLN A 101 48.73 4.73 -14.00
CA GLN A 101 49.68 4.59 -15.08
C GLN A 101 49.89 3.11 -15.35
N GLY A 102 50.33 2.77 -16.55
CA GLY A 102 50.57 1.38 -16.88
C GLY A 102 50.78 1.19 -18.36
N GLN A 103 51.40 0.07 -18.68
CA GLN A 103 51.62 -0.35 -20.06
C GLN A 103 51.62 -1.87 -20.10
N ILE A 104 51.08 -2.41 -21.19
CA ILE A 104 51.33 -3.80 -21.56
C ILE A 104 52.21 -3.80 -22.80
N THR A 105 53.36 -4.46 -22.70
CA THR A 105 54.34 -4.58 -23.76
C THR A 105 54.22 -5.95 -24.43
N ALA A 106 54.35 -5.97 -25.75
CA ALA A 106 54.10 -7.17 -26.54
C ALA A 106 55.30 -8.15 -26.58
N PHE A 107 56.52 -7.64 -26.39
CA PHE A 107 57.81 -8.35 -26.52
C PHE A 107 58.92 -7.54 -25.84
N GLU A 108 59.91 -8.23 -25.24
CA GLU A 108 61.25 -7.79 -24.78
C GLU A 108 61.56 -6.28 -24.88
N SER A 109 60.80 -5.45 -24.18
CA SER A 109 61.14 -4.04 -23.97
C SER A 109 61.86 -3.92 -22.66
N GLU A 110 62.87 -3.04 -22.59
CA GLU A 110 63.62 -2.74 -21.35
C GLU A 110 62.70 -2.37 -20.17
N MET A 111 61.47 -1.91 -20.46
CA MET A 111 60.42 -1.69 -19.49
C MET A 111 59.40 -2.83 -19.57
N GLY A 112 59.23 -3.59 -18.50
CA GLY A 112 58.23 -4.67 -18.43
C GLY A 112 56.78 -4.19 -18.51
N SER A 113 55.84 -5.14 -18.47
CA SER A 113 54.40 -4.83 -18.34
C SER A 113 54.07 -4.51 -16.88
N PHE A 114 53.39 -3.39 -16.65
CA PHE A 114 53.05 -2.93 -15.29
C PHE A 114 51.77 -2.11 -15.24
N ILE A 115 51.20 -2.01 -14.05
CA ILE A 115 50.13 -1.07 -13.68
C ILE A 115 50.46 -0.46 -12.32
N ASP A 116 50.46 0.87 -12.29
CA ASP A 116 50.80 1.71 -11.15
C ASP A 116 49.59 2.54 -10.74
N LEU A 117 49.25 2.48 -9.46
CA LEU A 117 48.21 3.28 -8.84
C LEU A 117 48.83 4.22 -7.83
N GLU A 118 48.44 5.49 -7.85
CA GLU A 118 48.74 6.45 -6.79
C GLU A 118 47.45 7.01 -6.20
N PHE A 119 47.29 6.79 -4.89
CA PHE A 119 46.19 7.32 -4.10
C PHE A 119 46.66 8.57 -3.37
N LEU A 120 46.01 9.70 -3.64
CA LEU A 120 46.28 10.96 -2.95
C LEU A 120 45.35 11.12 -1.74
N SER A 121 45.89 11.62 -0.65
CA SER A 121 45.19 11.86 0.62
C SER A 121 44.41 10.63 1.11
N PRO A 122 45.09 9.50 1.38
CA PRO A 122 44.44 8.25 1.73
C PRO A 122 43.49 8.37 2.91
N THR A 123 42.36 7.68 2.80
CA THR A 123 41.30 7.59 3.78
C THR A 123 41.21 6.19 4.38
N VAL A 124 40.37 6.03 5.41
CA VAL A 124 40.08 4.72 6.01
C VAL A 124 39.49 3.73 4.98
N HIS A 125 38.82 4.25 3.94
CA HIS A 125 38.23 3.42 2.90
C HIS A 125 39.26 2.82 1.94
N ASP A 126 40.47 3.37 1.90
CA ASP A 126 41.57 2.93 1.04
C ASP A 126 42.43 1.83 1.71
N LEU A 127 42.05 1.39 2.90
CA LEU A 127 42.71 0.28 3.60
C LEU A 127 42.12 -1.05 3.14
N GLY A 128 42.96 -2.07 2.99
CA GLY A 128 42.48 -3.38 2.54
C GLY A 128 43.57 -4.31 2.01
N SER A 129 43.12 -5.44 1.49
CA SER A 129 43.97 -6.35 0.72
C SER A 129 43.80 -6.02 -0.76
N TYR A 130 44.90 -5.75 -1.44
CA TYR A 130 44.96 -5.46 -2.86
C TYR A 130 45.47 -6.68 -3.60
N SER A 131 44.73 -7.10 -4.61
CA SER A 131 45.04 -8.25 -5.44
C SER A 131 45.31 -7.77 -6.86
N CYS A 132 46.53 -8.00 -7.34
CA CYS A 132 46.85 -7.84 -8.74
C CYS A 132 46.69 -9.18 -9.46
N GLN A 133 45.96 -9.19 -10.56
CA GLN A 133 45.77 -10.35 -11.40
C GLN A 133 46.28 -10.05 -12.81
N ALA A 134 47.13 -10.93 -13.34
CA ALA A 134 47.61 -10.85 -14.71
C ALA A 134 47.20 -12.12 -15.47
N THR A 135 46.70 -11.94 -16.70
CA THR A 135 46.42 -13.05 -17.62
C THR A 135 47.45 -13.02 -18.75
N MET A 136 48.13 -14.15 -18.97
CA MET A 136 49.27 -14.24 -19.84
C MET A 136 49.13 -15.43 -20.79
N VAL A 137 49.69 -15.30 -21.99
CA VAL A 137 49.75 -16.35 -23.01
C VAL A 137 51.21 -16.76 -23.16
N GLY A 138 51.51 -18.01 -22.81
CA GLY A 138 52.85 -18.59 -23.03
C GLY A 138 53.08 -18.95 -24.50
N GLU A 139 54.31 -19.35 -24.83
CA GLU A 139 54.70 -19.69 -26.22
C GLU A 139 53.86 -20.80 -26.86
N SER A 140 53.42 -21.76 -26.05
CA SER A 140 52.56 -22.88 -26.46
C SER A 140 51.12 -22.45 -26.79
N GLY A 141 50.78 -21.17 -26.56
CA GLY A 141 49.42 -20.65 -26.66
C GLY A 141 48.55 -20.94 -25.43
N THR A 142 49.11 -21.51 -24.36
CA THR A 142 48.38 -21.72 -23.10
C THR A 142 48.13 -20.41 -22.38
N ILE A 143 46.89 -20.22 -21.91
CA ILE A 143 46.49 -19.06 -21.13
C ILE A 143 46.64 -19.41 -19.64
N GLU A 144 47.44 -18.62 -18.93
CA GLU A 144 47.66 -18.76 -17.50
C GLU A 144 47.31 -17.46 -16.77
N SER A 145 46.82 -17.56 -15.54
CA SER A 145 46.49 -16.41 -14.71
C SER A 145 47.30 -16.45 -13.42
N PHE A 146 47.93 -15.33 -13.11
CA PHE A 146 48.76 -15.15 -11.94
C PHE A 146 48.11 -14.12 -11.03
N THR A 147 48.25 -14.32 -9.72
CA THR A 147 47.68 -13.42 -8.72
C THR A 147 48.70 -13.15 -7.65
N ALA A 148 48.92 -11.86 -7.37
CA ALA A 148 49.81 -11.38 -6.32
C ALA A 148 49.00 -10.48 -5.38
N VAL A 149 49.25 -10.57 -4.08
CA VAL A 149 48.46 -9.86 -3.06
C VAL A 149 49.37 -9.05 -2.16
N ALA A 150 49.02 -7.79 -1.94
CA ALA A 150 49.62 -6.92 -0.94
C ALA A 150 48.56 -6.37 0.01
N LYS A 151 48.97 -5.94 1.20
CA LYS A 151 48.05 -5.42 2.21
C LYS A 151 48.44 -4.01 2.60
N VAL A 152 47.44 -3.13 2.66
CA VAL A 152 47.56 -1.75 3.13
C VAL A 152 46.83 -1.64 4.45
N THR A 153 47.55 -1.27 5.51
CA THR A 153 47.01 -1.11 6.86
C THR A 153 47.44 0.22 7.46
N THR A 154 46.85 0.64 8.58
CA THR A 154 47.47 1.73 9.34
C THR A 154 48.51 1.23 10.32
N SER A 155 49.22 2.17 10.94
CA SER A 155 50.20 1.89 11.99
C SER A 155 49.59 1.26 13.24
N ASN A 156 48.25 1.26 13.38
CA ASN A 156 47.55 0.62 14.49
C ASN A 156 46.25 -0.08 14.04
N PRO A 157 46.21 -1.43 14.03
CA PRO A 157 45.03 -2.17 13.58
C PRO A 157 43.79 -1.99 14.48
N MET A 158 43.96 -1.58 15.75
CA MET A 158 42.82 -1.20 16.59
C MET A 158 42.26 0.18 16.23
N MET A 159 43.12 1.10 15.75
CA MET A 159 42.70 2.41 15.29
C MET A 159 41.87 2.28 14.00
N ASP A 160 42.24 1.37 13.10
CA ASP A 160 41.44 1.03 11.90
C ASP A 160 40.01 0.64 12.26
N ARG A 161 39.88 -0.24 13.26
CA ARG A 161 38.59 -0.68 13.77
C ARG A 161 37.78 0.48 14.33
N LEU A 162 38.41 1.34 15.14
CA LEU A 162 37.72 2.47 15.76
C LEU A 162 37.26 3.49 14.71
N LEU A 163 38.14 3.85 13.77
CA LEU A 163 37.84 4.84 12.75
C LEU A 163 36.77 4.38 11.77
N PHE A 164 36.77 3.10 11.39
CA PHE A 164 35.70 2.55 10.57
C PHE A 164 34.34 2.53 11.29
N VAL A 165 34.32 2.16 12.57
CA VAL A 165 33.09 2.22 13.38
C VAL A 165 32.59 3.65 13.51
N VAL A 166 33.50 4.60 13.74
CA VAL A 166 33.16 6.04 13.83
C VAL A 166 32.63 6.57 12.50
N SER A 167 33.21 6.19 11.35
CA SER A 167 32.72 6.62 10.04
C SER A 167 31.33 6.05 9.73
N LYS A 168 31.10 4.77 10.05
CA LYS A 168 29.79 4.12 9.93
C LYS A 168 28.75 4.73 10.87
N LEU A 169 29.16 5.12 12.07
CA LEU A 169 28.29 5.80 13.02
C LEU A 169 27.94 7.20 12.53
N LYS A 170 28.93 7.95 12.01
CA LYS A 170 28.73 9.29 11.43
C LYS A 170 27.77 9.25 10.24
N SER A 171 27.90 8.27 9.34
CA SER A 171 26.97 8.13 8.21
C SER A 171 25.55 7.83 8.68
N LYS A 172 25.37 6.96 9.69
CA LYS A 172 24.07 6.71 10.31
C LYS A 172 23.47 7.95 10.95
N VAL A 173 24.25 8.72 11.72
CA VAL A 173 23.81 9.96 12.36
C VAL A 173 23.38 11.00 11.32
N ASN A 174 24.14 11.15 10.23
CA ASN A 174 23.74 12.02 9.13
C ASN A 174 22.43 11.57 8.49
N GLY A 175 22.22 10.26 8.31
CA GLY A 175 20.96 9.70 7.84
C GLY A 175 19.78 9.98 8.78
N PHE A 176 19.99 9.90 10.10
CA PHE A 176 18.97 10.28 11.08
C PHE A 176 18.62 11.77 10.99
N ASN A 177 19.61 12.66 10.83
CA ASN A 177 19.36 14.08 10.67
C ASN A 177 18.53 14.40 9.42
N SER A 178 18.81 13.75 8.29
CA SER A 178 17.99 13.94 7.08
C SER A 178 16.55 13.46 7.27
N SER A 179 16.36 12.32 7.93
CA SER A 179 15.02 11.80 8.23
C SER A 179 14.25 12.71 9.19
N LEU A 180 14.93 13.33 10.15
CA LEU A 180 14.32 14.25 11.11
C LEU A 180 13.87 15.56 10.43
N VAL A 181 14.67 16.07 9.48
CA VAL A 181 14.28 17.24 8.66
C VAL A 181 13.07 16.92 7.77
N ALA A 182 13.05 15.73 7.15
CA ALA A 182 11.92 15.30 6.33
C ALA A 182 10.64 15.14 7.16
N LEU A 183 10.74 14.57 8.37
CA LEU A 183 9.62 14.43 9.28
C LEU A 183 9.09 15.79 9.77
N ALA A 184 9.98 16.74 10.09
CA ALA A 184 9.58 18.10 10.46
C ALA A 184 8.80 18.80 9.34
N ALA A 185 9.23 18.64 8.09
CA ALA A 185 8.52 19.18 6.93
C ALA A 185 7.13 18.55 6.74
N GLN A 186 7.00 17.23 6.92
CA GLN A 186 5.70 16.55 6.86
C GLN A 186 4.74 17.02 7.96
N VAL A 187 5.24 17.25 9.17
CA VAL A 187 4.42 17.77 10.28
C VAL A 187 3.93 19.19 9.97
N GLU A 188 4.78 20.06 9.41
CA GLU A 188 4.37 21.41 8.99
C GLU A 188 3.33 21.38 7.86
N GLU A 189 3.50 20.51 6.87
CA GLU A 189 2.54 20.32 5.78
C GLU A 189 1.19 19.81 6.30
N SER A 190 1.21 18.81 7.19
CA SER A 190 -0.02 18.27 7.80
C SER A 190 -0.76 19.34 8.60
N LYS A 191 -0.03 20.14 9.39
CA LYS A 191 -0.63 21.23 10.16
C LYS A 191 -1.22 22.32 9.26
N ALA A 192 -0.59 22.62 8.13
CA ALA A 192 -1.13 23.58 7.16
C ALA A 192 -2.42 23.07 6.49
N LYS A 193 -2.48 21.77 6.14
CA LYS A 193 -3.68 21.14 5.59
C LYS A 193 -4.82 21.11 6.61
N GLU A 194 -4.52 20.84 7.87
CA GLU A 194 -5.52 20.84 8.94
C GLU A 194 -6.12 22.23 9.16
N MET A 195 -5.29 23.28 9.21
CA MET A 195 -5.78 24.67 9.31
C MET A 195 -6.63 25.08 8.10
N LEU A 196 -6.29 24.64 6.89
CA LEU A 196 -7.10 24.89 5.69
C LEU A 196 -8.47 24.20 5.81
N ARG A 197 -8.50 22.94 6.25
CA ARG A 197 -9.73 22.18 6.45
C ARG A 197 -10.63 22.80 7.52
N GLU A 198 -10.06 23.26 8.64
CA GLU A 198 -10.81 23.99 9.67
C GLU A 198 -11.46 25.26 9.10
N HIS A 199 -10.70 26.04 8.32
CA HIS A 199 -11.22 27.26 7.68
C HIS A 199 -12.31 26.96 6.63
N GLU A 200 -12.19 25.87 5.87
CA GLU A 200 -13.23 25.43 4.93
C GLU A 200 -14.51 24.99 5.65
N MET A 201 -14.39 24.23 6.74
CA MET A 201 -15.53 23.83 7.57
C MET A 201 -16.22 25.04 8.22
N GLU A 202 -15.45 26.03 8.69
CA GLU A 202 -16.01 27.25 9.25
C GLU A 202 -16.76 28.07 8.21
N LYS A 203 -16.22 28.15 6.98
CA LYS A 203 -16.88 28.81 5.85
C LYS A 203 -18.17 28.08 5.43
N GLU A 204 -18.16 26.75 5.39
CA GLU A 204 -19.35 25.94 5.07
C GLU A 204 -20.42 26.10 6.16
N LYS A 205 -20.01 26.06 7.44
CA LYS A 205 -20.93 26.28 8.56
C LYS A 205 -21.59 27.66 8.49
N ALA A 206 -20.81 28.71 8.23
CA ALA A 206 -21.33 30.06 8.06
C ALA A 206 -22.26 30.21 6.84
N ALA A 207 -22.04 29.42 5.78
CA ALA A 207 -22.93 29.39 4.62
C ALA A 207 -24.26 28.70 4.94
N LYS A 208 -24.22 27.53 5.60
CA LYS A 208 -25.42 26.80 6.04
C LYS A 208 -26.25 27.60 7.05
N GLU A 209 -25.60 28.32 7.97
CA GLU A 209 -26.30 29.18 8.93
C GLU A 209 -27.08 30.30 8.23
N ARG A 210 -26.51 30.90 7.17
CA ARG A 210 -27.24 31.90 6.35
C ARG A 210 -28.39 31.30 5.55
N GLU A 211 -28.19 30.10 4.99
CA GLU A 211 -29.25 29.39 4.26
C GLU A 211 -30.42 29.03 5.18
N LEU A 212 -30.13 28.62 6.42
CA LEU A 212 -31.13 28.36 7.44
C LEU A 212 -31.90 29.64 7.82
N GLU A 213 -31.20 30.74 8.08
CA GLU A 213 -31.83 32.04 8.38
C GLU A 213 -32.74 32.53 7.22
N GLU A 214 -32.33 32.31 5.97
CA GLU A 214 -33.14 32.66 4.79
C GLU A 214 -34.38 31.77 4.67
N ALA A 215 -34.24 30.46 4.88
CA ALA A 215 -35.35 29.50 4.87
C ALA A 215 -36.37 29.77 5.99
N GLU A 216 -35.90 30.06 7.22
CA GLU A 216 -36.78 30.43 8.34
C GLU A 216 -37.59 31.69 8.02
N ARG A 217 -36.96 32.70 7.41
CA ARG A 217 -37.64 33.91 7.00
C ARG A 217 -38.67 33.68 5.89
N GLU A 218 -38.35 32.85 4.89
CA GLU A 218 -39.31 32.47 3.85
C GLU A 218 -40.50 31.70 4.42
N GLN A 219 -40.27 30.85 5.43
CA GLN A 219 -41.32 30.12 6.12
C GLN A 219 -42.23 31.06 6.93
N GLU A 220 -41.67 32.01 7.69
CA GLU A 220 -42.46 33.05 8.38
C GLU A 220 -43.31 33.87 7.38
N GLU A 221 -42.72 34.30 6.25
CA GLU A 221 -43.46 35.03 5.22
C GLU A 221 -44.56 34.18 4.57
N ALA A 222 -44.36 32.87 4.42
CA ALA A 222 -45.37 31.94 3.90
C ALA A 222 -46.49 31.69 4.91
N GLU A 223 -46.18 31.58 6.20
CA GLU A 223 -47.15 31.44 7.28
C GLU A 223 -48.04 32.67 7.37
N GLU A 224 -47.47 33.88 7.37
CA GLU A 224 -48.25 35.14 7.32
C GLU A 224 -49.18 35.20 6.09
N ARG A 225 -48.72 34.75 4.91
CA ARG A 225 -49.56 34.70 3.71
C ARG A 225 -50.69 33.69 3.86
N SER A 226 -50.44 32.57 4.52
CA SER A 226 -51.45 31.53 4.76
C SER A 226 -52.51 32.00 5.74
N GLU A 227 -52.12 32.71 6.81
CA GLU A 227 -53.04 33.31 7.77
C GLU A 227 -53.94 34.35 7.08
N ARG A 228 -53.37 35.25 6.27
CA ARG A 228 -54.17 36.22 5.49
C ARG A 228 -55.16 35.54 4.53
N LYS A 229 -54.78 34.41 3.91
CA LYS A 229 -55.69 33.63 3.06
C LYS A 229 -56.79 32.94 3.87
N LEU A 230 -56.45 32.44 5.06
CA LEU A 230 -57.41 31.83 5.97
C LEU A 230 -58.44 32.87 6.45
N GLU A 231 -58.00 34.08 6.80
CA GLU A 231 -58.89 35.19 7.16
C GLU A 231 -59.86 35.52 6.02
N GLN A 232 -59.37 35.62 4.77
CA GLN A 232 -60.22 35.83 3.59
C GLN A 232 -61.20 34.68 3.36
N LEU A 233 -60.77 33.42 3.57
CA LEU A 233 -61.64 32.26 3.45
C LEU A 233 -62.72 32.25 4.53
N VAL A 234 -62.38 32.56 5.78
CA VAL A 234 -63.34 32.66 6.89
C VAL A 234 -64.38 33.74 6.58
N GLU A 235 -63.95 34.91 6.11
CA GLU A 235 -64.88 35.99 5.72
C GLU A 235 -65.82 35.55 4.58
N SER A 236 -65.30 34.82 3.59
CA SER A 236 -66.12 34.26 2.50
C SER A 236 -67.12 33.18 2.98
N ILE A 237 -66.70 32.31 3.91
CA ILE A 237 -67.54 31.26 4.47
C ILE A 237 -68.63 31.87 5.35
N SER A 238 -68.34 32.93 6.12
CA SER A 238 -69.35 33.68 6.86
C SER A 238 -70.42 34.24 5.93
N ALA A 239 -70.03 34.83 4.79
CA ALA A 239 -70.98 35.31 3.79
C ALA A 239 -71.82 34.16 3.16
N VAL A 240 -71.21 33.01 2.89
CA VAL A 240 -71.89 31.82 2.37
C VAL A 240 -72.84 31.20 3.40
N LEU A 241 -72.46 31.15 4.68
CA LEU A 241 -73.29 30.65 5.78
C LEU A 241 -74.52 31.54 6.01
N GLU A 242 -74.38 32.86 5.91
CA GLU A 242 -75.54 33.77 5.92
C GLU A 242 -76.50 33.47 4.76
N SER A 243 -75.95 33.26 3.55
CA SER A 243 -76.74 32.87 2.38
C SER A 243 -77.38 31.48 2.54
N LEU A 244 -76.69 30.51 3.14
CA LEU A 244 -77.21 29.16 3.40
C LEU A 244 -78.29 29.19 4.48
N ASN A 245 -78.16 30.01 5.52
CA ASN A 245 -79.19 30.18 6.55
C ASN A 245 -80.50 30.72 5.96
N THR A 246 -80.42 31.65 4.98
CA THR A 246 -81.60 32.08 4.22
C THR A 246 -82.19 30.97 3.34
N SER A 247 -81.35 30.06 2.83
CA SER A 247 -81.77 28.94 1.98
C SER A 247 -82.34 27.75 2.79
N ILE A 248 -81.81 27.48 3.99
CA ILE A 248 -82.29 26.46 4.93
C ILE A 248 -83.68 26.84 5.45
N SER A 249 -83.93 28.11 5.75
CA SER A 249 -85.28 28.60 6.06
C SER A 249 -86.28 28.36 4.90
N SER A 250 -85.80 28.32 3.65
CA SER A 250 -86.61 27.98 2.48
C SER A 250 -86.77 26.46 2.27
N LEU A 251 -85.84 25.64 2.75
CA LEU A 251 -85.87 24.17 2.62
C LEU A 251 -86.66 23.50 3.74
N ASP A 252 -86.68 24.07 4.94
CA ASP A 252 -87.52 23.60 6.07
C ASP A 252 -89.02 23.72 5.74
N GLN A 253 -89.38 24.64 4.83
CA GLN A 253 -90.72 24.77 4.26
C GLN A 253 -91.05 23.68 3.20
N ARG A 254 -90.03 22.95 2.69
CA ARG A 254 -90.17 21.92 1.64
C ARG A 254 -89.97 20.48 2.14
N VAL A 255 -89.27 20.25 3.24
CA VAL A 255 -88.98 18.90 3.79
C VAL A 255 -90.16 18.28 4.57
N GLY A 256 -91.18 19.05 4.93
CA GLY A 256 -92.43 18.52 5.53
C GLY A 256 -93.27 17.60 4.61
N VAL A 257 -92.86 17.34 3.37
CA VAL A 257 -93.66 16.61 2.35
C VAL A 257 -92.97 15.34 1.81
N LEU A 258 -91.71 15.05 2.15
CA LEU A 258 -90.94 13.96 1.51
C LEU A 258 -90.22 13.03 2.50
N VAL A 259 -90.93 12.53 3.53
CA VAL A 259 -90.42 11.49 4.45
C VAL A 259 -91.40 10.30 4.52
N ALA A 260 -91.77 9.77 3.36
CA ALA A 260 -92.37 8.45 3.21
C ALA A 260 -91.79 7.79 1.94
N GLU A 261 -91.33 6.53 2.07
CA GLU A 261 -90.66 5.68 1.06
C GLU A 261 -89.16 6.00 0.86
N GLU A 262 -88.17 5.10 0.83
CA GLU A 262 -88.01 3.63 0.80
C GLU A 262 -86.50 3.36 1.13
N ALA A 263 -86.15 2.37 1.98
CA ALA A 263 -85.57 1.05 1.65
C ALA A 263 -84.16 1.09 0.96
N GLU A 264 -83.08 0.64 1.62
CA GLU A 264 -82.44 -0.71 1.51
C GLU A 264 -81.91 -1.00 0.07
N GLU A 265 -80.65 -1.34 -0.22
CA GLU A 265 -79.80 -2.48 0.22
C GLU A 265 -78.34 -2.32 -0.31
N GLU A 266 -77.39 -3.00 0.36
CA GLU A 266 -76.19 -3.74 -0.12
C GLU A 266 -75.12 -3.12 -1.04
N ASN A 267 -73.83 -3.22 -0.63
CA ASN A 267 -72.92 -4.24 -1.19
C ASN A 267 -71.57 -4.31 -0.44
N GLU A 268 -71.15 -5.53 -0.13
CA GLU A 268 -69.80 -5.93 0.29
C GLU A 268 -68.88 -6.05 -0.95
N THR A 269 -67.57 -5.86 -0.77
CA THR A 269 -66.57 -6.60 -1.56
C THR A 269 -65.31 -6.90 -0.75
N GLU A 270 -65.11 -8.20 -0.61
CA GLU A 270 -63.96 -9.01 -0.22
C GLU A 270 -62.56 -8.38 -0.42
N SER A 271 -61.74 -8.49 0.63
CA SER A 271 -60.28 -8.37 0.57
C SER A 271 -59.66 -9.70 0.19
N GLU A 272 -58.88 -9.72 -0.89
CA GLU A 272 -58.10 -10.88 -1.34
C GLU A 272 -57.02 -11.27 -0.33
N ASP A 273 -56.95 -12.57 -0.07
CA ASP A 273 -55.91 -13.27 0.69
C ASP A 273 -54.51 -13.07 0.07
N PHE A 274 -53.53 -12.71 0.89
CA PHE A 274 -52.13 -12.89 0.54
C PHE A 274 -51.31 -13.38 1.76
N ILE A 275 -50.47 -14.38 1.50
CA ILE A 275 -49.51 -15.10 2.37
C ILE A 275 -50.06 -16.32 3.12
N GLU A 276 -49.94 -17.49 2.49
CA GLU A 276 -49.88 -18.78 3.17
C GLU A 276 -48.62 -18.84 4.07
N SER A 277 -48.84 -18.57 5.36
CA SER A 277 -48.01 -18.87 6.54
C SER A 277 -46.88 -17.88 6.92
N ARG A 278 -47.12 -17.20 8.05
CA ARG A 278 -46.12 -16.60 8.96
C ARG A 278 -45.03 -17.59 9.43
N ASP A 279 -45.18 -18.88 9.15
CA ASP A 279 -44.35 -19.98 9.65
C ASP A 279 -42.98 -20.10 8.94
N GLN A 280 -42.70 -19.26 7.94
CA GLN A 280 -41.41 -19.27 7.23
C GLN A 280 -40.38 -18.29 7.79
N ILE A 281 -40.81 -17.34 8.64
CA ILE A 281 -39.92 -16.41 9.34
C ILE A 281 -39.17 -17.20 10.40
N GLN A 282 -37.86 -17.36 10.20
CA GLN A 282 -37.00 -18.06 11.14
C GLN A 282 -36.58 -17.17 12.30
N ASP A 283 -36.35 -15.88 12.02
CA ASP A 283 -35.95 -14.91 13.04
C ASP A 283 -36.31 -13.48 12.62
N TYR A 284 -36.39 -12.61 13.63
CA TYR A 284 -36.65 -11.19 13.50
C TYR A 284 -35.74 -10.40 14.44
N PHE A 285 -35.09 -9.36 13.90
CA PHE A 285 -34.32 -8.43 14.71
C PHE A 285 -34.36 -7.03 14.12
N SER A 286 -34.34 -6.02 14.99
CA SER A 286 -34.25 -4.62 14.57
C SER A 286 -32.92 -4.01 14.97
N THR A 287 -32.51 -3.02 14.18
CA THR A 287 -31.39 -2.12 14.44
C THR A 287 -31.95 -0.72 14.70
N THR A 288 -31.08 0.29 14.81
CA THR A 288 -31.55 1.68 14.97
C THR A 288 -32.26 2.22 13.74
N ASN A 289 -31.96 1.68 12.55
CA ASN A 289 -32.38 2.27 11.28
C ASN A 289 -33.30 1.33 10.46
N SER A 290 -33.26 0.03 10.74
CA SER A 290 -33.96 -0.96 9.92
C SER A 290 -34.42 -2.15 10.74
N SER A 291 -35.51 -2.78 10.29
CA SER A 291 -35.98 -4.06 10.81
C SER A 291 -35.72 -5.18 9.81
N TYR A 292 -35.16 -6.29 10.28
CA TYR A 292 -34.74 -7.41 9.44
C TYR A 292 -35.54 -8.68 9.74
N PHE A 293 -35.92 -9.38 8.68
CA PHE A 293 -36.66 -10.63 8.72
C PHE A 293 -35.87 -11.71 8.00
N LEU A 294 -35.44 -12.74 8.73
CA LEU A 294 -34.74 -13.88 8.15
C LEU A 294 -35.75 -14.94 7.78
N ILE A 295 -35.90 -15.22 6.49
CA ILE A 295 -36.90 -16.15 5.97
C ILE A 295 -36.21 -17.33 5.30
N LYS A 296 -36.67 -18.55 5.61
CA LYS A 296 -36.15 -19.78 5.01
C LYS A 296 -37.07 -20.26 3.90
N SER A 297 -36.53 -20.50 2.72
CA SER A 297 -37.29 -21.13 1.64
C SER A 297 -37.66 -22.57 2.00
N SER A 298 -38.94 -22.90 1.88
CA SER A 298 -39.47 -24.26 2.10
C SER A 298 -39.15 -25.23 0.94
N ILE A 299 -38.80 -24.68 -0.22
CA ILE A 299 -38.49 -25.42 -1.45
C ILE A 299 -37.22 -24.90 -2.12
N SER A 300 -36.63 -25.70 -3.01
CA SER A 300 -35.46 -25.28 -3.76
C SER A 300 -35.83 -24.12 -4.68
N ARG A 301 -35.22 -22.95 -4.45
CA ARG A 301 -35.46 -21.71 -5.18
C ARG A 301 -34.13 -21.10 -5.60
N ASP A 302 -34.18 -20.25 -6.61
CA ASP A 302 -33.06 -19.44 -7.05
C ASP A 302 -33.05 -18.08 -6.30
N ALA A 303 -32.00 -17.28 -6.47
CA ALA A 303 -31.87 -16.03 -5.75
C ALA A 303 -32.79 -14.92 -6.30
N TYR A 304 -33.25 -15.01 -7.55
CA TYR A 304 -34.25 -14.08 -8.09
C TYR A 304 -35.57 -14.13 -7.32
N TRP A 305 -35.95 -15.32 -6.86
CA TRP A 305 -37.18 -15.49 -6.10
C TRP A 305 -37.14 -14.79 -4.74
N ALA A 306 -35.96 -14.59 -4.13
CA ALA A 306 -35.82 -13.93 -2.83
C ALA A 306 -36.33 -12.47 -2.86
N GLN A 307 -36.02 -11.72 -3.92
CA GLN A 307 -36.49 -10.35 -4.05
C GLN A 307 -38.01 -10.29 -4.17
N VAL A 308 -38.58 -11.11 -5.05
CA VAL A 308 -40.04 -11.20 -5.22
C VAL A 308 -40.73 -11.61 -3.92
N ALA A 309 -40.12 -12.52 -3.15
CA ALA A 309 -40.66 -12.95 -1.87
C ALA A 309 -40.70 -11.80 -0.85
N CYS A 310 -39.64 -11.01 -0.72
CA CYS A 310 -39.63 -9.84 0.16
C CYS A 310 -40.65 -8.77 -0.29
N GLU A 311 -40.69 -8.45 -1.59
CA GLU A 311 -41.62 -7.46 -2.14
C GLU A 311 -43.08 -7.87 -1.95
N SER A 312 -43.37 -9.17 -2.02
CA SER A 312 -44.72 -9.70 -1.84
C SER A 312 -45.28 -9.52 -0.42
N ILE A 313 -44.41 -9.29 0.56
CA ILE A 313 -44.77 -9.00 1.96
C ILE A 313 -44.56 -7.53 2.32
N GLY A 314 -44.39 -6.66 1.33
CA GLY A 314 -44.18 -5.22 1.51
C GLY A 314 -42.79 -4.84 2.01
N LEU A 315 -41.81 -5.74 1.92
CA LEU A 315 -40.43 -5.51 2.35
C LEU A 315 -39.48 -5.44 1.14
N SER A 316 -38.27 -4.95 1.37
CA SER A 316 -37.20 -5.00 0.38
C SER A 316 -36.19 -6.10 0.73
N LEU A 317 -35.37 -6.54 -0.23
CA LEU A 317 -34.24 -7.41 0.10
C LEU A 317 -33.17 -6.56 0.81
N ALA A 318 -32.60 -7.06 1.91
CA ALA A 318 -31.74 -6.26 2.79
C ALA A 318 -30.50 -5.72 2.07
N ALA A 319 -30.27 -4.41 2.17
CA ALA A 319 -29.09 -3.74 1.64
C ALA A 319 -28.06 -3.58 2.77
N LEU A 320 -26.90 -4.24 2.64
CA LEU A 320 -25.81 -4.17 3.62
C LEU A 320 -24.69 -3.29 3.08
N ASP A 321 -25.00 -2.00 2.97
CA ASP A 321 -24.20 -0.94 2.37
C ASP A 321 -23.16 -0.32 3.33
N THR A 322 -23.20 -0.66 4.62
CA THR A 322 -22.23 -0.20 5.63
C THR A 322 -21.63 -1.35 6.45
N GLU A 323 -20.42 -1.14 7.03
CA GLU A 323 -19.80 -2.12 7.96
C GLU A 323 -20.72 -2.44 9.10
N GLN A 324 -21.31 -1.39 9.64
CA GLN A 324 -22.11 -1.48 10.82
C GLN A 324 -23.35 -2.33 10.55
N ALA A 325 -24.03 -2.12 9.42
CA ALA A 325 -25.15 -2.97 9.00
C ALA A 325 -24.73 -4.43 8.83
N PHE A 326 -23.61 -4.67 8.10
CA PHE A 326 -23.09 -6.02 7.91
C PHE A 326 -22.75 -6.73 9.23
N GLN A 327 -21.99 -6.08 10.12
CA GLN A 327 -21.58 -6.67 11.40
C GLN A 327 -22.77 -6.92 12.33
N GLN A 328 -23.75 -6.01 12.35
CA GLN A 328 -24.98 -6.18 13.13
C GLN A 328 -25.77 -7.39 12.62
N VAL A 329 -26.03 -7.47 11.32
CA VAL A 329 -26.72 -8.60 10.69
C VAL A 329 -25.95 -9.90 10.90
N ALA A 330 -24.64 -9.90 10.65
CA ALA A 330 -23.79 -11.07 10.80
C ALA A 330 -23.80 -11.61 12.24
N SER A 331 -23.76 -10.73 13.24
CA SER A 331 -23.82 -11.13 14.66
C SER A 331 -25.14 -11.78 15.04
N LYS A 332 -26.25 -11.40 14.38
CA LYS A 332 -27.60 -11.91 14.65
C LYS A 332 -27.89 -13.22 13.94
N ILE A 333 -27.54 -13.33 12.66
CA ILE A 333 -27.82 -14.53 11.87
C ILE A 333 -26.73 -15.60 11.99
N GLY A 334 -25.52 -15.24 12.45
CA GLY A 334 -24.37 -16.14 12.66
C GLY A 334 -24.67 -17.43 13.42
N PRO A 335 -25.42 -17.38 14.53
CA PRO A 335 -25.83 -18.58 15.27
C PRO A 335 -26.86 -19.46 14.53
N ILE A 336 -27.62 -18.89 13.59
CA ILE A 336 -28.74 -19.56 12.90
C ILE A 336 -28.25 -20.27 11.64
N ILE A 337 -27.32 -19.65 10.92
CA ILE A 337 -26.83 -20.18 9.65
C ILE A 337 -25.73 -21.23 9.86
N ASN A 338 -25.84 -22.33 9.12
CA ASN A 338 -24.88 -23.42 9.11
C ASN A 338 -23.94 -23.31 7.91
N GLU A 339 -22.92 -24.16 7.90
CA GLU A 339 -22.08 -24.33 6.71
C GLU A 339 -22.93 -24.78 5.51
N GLY A 340 -22.71 -24.16 4.34
CA GLY A 340 -23.47 -24.45 3.12
C GLY A 340 -24.81 -23.72 3.02
N THR A 341 -25.27 -23.08 4.10
CA THR A 341 -26.42 -22.16 4.05
C THR A 341 -26.02 -20.87 3.33
N HIS A 342 -26.92 -20.38 2.46
CA HIS A 342 -26.75 -19.13 1.75
C HIS A 342 -27.92 -18.20 2.10
N VAL A 343 -27.62 -16.99 2.56
CA VAL A 343 -28.63 -15.96 2.82
C VAL A 343 -28.54 -14.91 1.72
N VAL A 344 -29.57 -14.80 0.87
CA VAL A 344 -29.61 -13.79 -0.19
C VAL A 344 -29.84 -12.42 0.40
N VAL A 345 -29.03 -11.45 -0.03
CA VAL A 345 -29.12 -10.03 0.30
C VAL A 345 -29.15 -9.21 -1.00
N SER A 346 -29.58 -7.95 -0.90
CA SER A 346 -29.66 -7.07 -2.05
C SER A 346 -28.30 -6.80 -2.63
N THR A 347 -28.23 -6.83 -3.96
CA THR A 347 -27.06 -6.43 -4.74
C THR A 347 -27.12 -4.99 -5.17
N GLN A 348 -28.02 -4.17 -4.56
CA GLN A 348 -28.34 -2.82 -5.02
C GLN A 348 -27.07 -2.13 -5.50
N ARG A 349 -27.08 -1.91 -6.83
CA ARG A 349 -25.96 -1.46 -7.65
C ARG A 349 -25.08 -0.53 -6.83
N TRP A 350 -23.86 -0.94 -6.55
CA TRP A 350 -22.78 0.00 -6.37
C TRP A 350 -22.66 0.78 -7.67
N THR A 351 -23.47 1.84 -7.81
CA THR A 351 -23.23 2.84 -8.83
C THR A 351 -21.89 3.43 -8.49
N TYR A 352 -20.94 3.20 -9.39
CA TYR A 352 -19.61 3.81 -9.39
C TYR A 352 -19.79 5.32 -9.57
N THR A 353 -20.23 5.98 -8.51
CA THR A 353 -20.29 7.43 -8.38
C THR A 353 -19.20 7.79 -7.38
N ASP A 354 -18.10 8.26 -7.94
CA ASP A 354 -16.86 8.72 -7.35
C ASP A 354 -15.82 7.68 -6.88
N PRO A 355 -14.63 7.62 -7.53
CA PRO A 355 -13.48 6.82 -7.09
C PRO A 355 -12.76 7.44 -5.86
N GLY A 356 -13.49 8.15 -5.01
CA GLY A 356 -12.94 8.98 -3.93
C GLY A 356 -13.45 8.68 -2.52
N GLU A 357 -14.52 7.90 -2.36
CA GLU A 357 -14.98 7.47 -1.04
C GLU A 357 -14.88 5.95 -0.93
N ASP A 358 -14.01 5.50 -0.03
CA ASP A 358 -13.81 4.10 0.33
C ASP A 358 -15.11 3.55 0.96
N GLY A 359 -16.04 3.13 0.09
CA GLY A 359 -17.20 2.34 0.45
C GLY A 359 -16.74 1.09 1.17
N PHE A 360 -17.31 0.87 2.36
CA PHE A 360 -16.83 -0.10 3.31
C PHE A 360 -16.79 -1.55 2.77
N ILE A 361 -15.68 -2.26 3.02
CA ILE A 361 -15.40 -3.62 2.55
C ILE A 361 -15.28 -4.57 3.75
N SER A 362 -16.30 -5.37 4.06
CA SER A 362 -16.14 -6.49 5.00
C SER A 362 -15.35 -7.61 4.32
N SER A 363 -14.37 -8.17 5.03
CA SER A 363 -13.44 -9.23 4.60
C SER A 363 -14.02 -10.28 3.64
N GLY A 364 -13.65 -10.14 2.37
CA GLY A 364 -14.08 -10.98 1.25
C GLY A 364 -14.09 -10.17 -0.04
N TYR A 365 -12.90 -9.75 -0.49
CA TYR A 365 -12.73 -8.88 -1.65
C TYR A 365 -13.33 -9.54 -2.90
N ILE A 366 -14.53 -9.11 -3.30
CA ILE A 366 -15.09 -9.44 -4.61
C ILE A 366 -14.85 -8.19 -5.46
N HIS A 367 -13.94 -8.30 -6.42
CA HIS A 367 -13.62 -7.18 -7.30
C HIS A 367 -14.83 -6.87 -8.20
N PRO A 368 -15.19 -5.59 -8.45
CA PRO A 368 -16.31 -5.24 -9.32
C PRO A 368 -16.25 -5.84 -10.73
N SER A 369 -15.05 -6.17 -11.21
CA SER A 369 -14.82 -6.85 -12.49
C SER A 369 -15.25 -8.32 -12.52
N GLU A 370 -15.55 -8.92 -11.37
CA GLU A 370 -16.01 -10.31 -11.25
C GLU A 370 -17.54 -10.42 -11.28
N PHE A 371 -18.27 -9.30 -11.28
CA PHE A 371 -19.73 -9.30 -11.39
C PHE A 371 -20.19 -9.42 -12.85
N THR A 372 -20.85 -10.52 -13.16
CA THR A 372 -21.72 -10.63 -14.33
C THR A 372 -23.15 -10.18 -13.96
N SER A 373 -23.97 -9.77 -14.94
CA SER A 373 -25.37 -9.40 -14.69
C SER A 373 -26.24 -10.56 -14.17
N SER A 374 -25.70 -11.78 -14.12
CA SER A 374 -26.35 -12.98 -13.61
C SER A 374 -25.93 -13.35 -12.18
N ASP A 375 -25.16 -12.49 -11.51
CA ASP A 375 -24.59 -12.78 -10.20
C ASP A 375 -25.36 -12.12 -9.05
N CYS A 376 -25.52 -12.88 -7.97
CA CYS A 376 -26.20 -12.50 -6.75
C CYS A 376 -25.23 -12.56 -5.57
N VAL A 377 -25.40 -11.65 -4.62
CA VAL A 377 -24.61 -11.64 -3.37
C VAL A 377 -25.36 -12.43 -2.31
N VAL A 378 -24.63 -13.30 -1.63
CA VAL A 378 -25.13 -14.10 -0.52
C VAL A 378 -24.19 -14.03 0.66
N LEU A 379 -24.74 -14.10 1.86
CA LEU A 379 -23.98 -14.33 3.09
C LEU A 379 -23.82 -15.82 3.30
N SER A 380 -22.60 -16.25 3.64
CA SER A 380 -22.29 -17.63 3.96
C SER A 380 -21.32 -17.71 5.14
N LYS A 381 -21.23 -18.88 5.77
CA LYS A 381 -20.41 -19.12 6.96
C LYS A 381 -19.20 -19.98 6.60
N ASN A 382 -18.00 -19.54 6.97
CA ASN A 382 -16.76 -20.26 6.68
C ASN A 382 -16.53 -21.37 7.72
N PHE A 383 -16.14 -22.56 7.27
CA PHE A 383 -15.86 -23.73 8.12
C PHE A 383 -14.70 -23.49 9.10
N GLY A 384 -13.66 -22.79 8.66
CA GLY A 384 -12.44 -22.62 9.45
C GLY A 384 -12.57 -21.60 10.58
N GLU A 385 -13.29 -20.51 10.33
CA GLU A 385 -13.28 -19.33 11.20
C GLU A 385 -14.63 -19.06 11.86
N GLY A 386 -15.71 -19.71 11.40
CA GLY A 386 -17.06 -19.53 11.96
C GLY A 386 -17.67 -18.13 11.70
N HIS A 387 -16.97 -17.26 10.99
CA HIS A 387 -17.45 -15.93 10.63
C HIS A 387 -18.33 -15.97 9.36
N ILE A 388 -19.26 -15.03 9.28
CA ILE A 388 -20.06 -14.77 8.10
C ILE A 388 -19.25 -13.91 7.13
N TYR A 389 -19.29 -14.25 5.86
CA TYR A 389 -18.67 -13.50 4.78
C TYR A 389 -19.63 -13.38 3.58
N THR A 390 -19.40 -12.37 2.74
CA THR A 390 -20.11 -12.18 1.48
C THR A 390 -19.48 -13.04 0.38
N LYS A 391 -20.33 -13.66 -0.44
CA LYS A 391 -19.91 -14.47 -1.59
C LYS A 391 -20.81 -14.18 -2.79
N VAL A 392 -20.23 -14.21 -3.99
CA VAL A 392 -21.01 -14.18 -5.23
C VAL A 392 -21.44 -15.57 -5.64
N VAL A 393 -22.71 -15.72 -6.01
CA VAL A 393 -23.26 -16.95 -6.59
C VAL A 393 -24.10 -16.63 -7.82
N PRO A 394 -24.20 -17.54 -8.80
CA PRO A 394 -25.11 -17.34 -9.93
C PRO A 394 -26.56 -17.27 -9.44
N CYS A 395 -27.27 -16.20 -9.78
CA CYS A 395 -28.64 -15.94 -9.33
C CYS A 395 -29.62 -17.04 -9.73
N SER A 396 -29.39 -17.70 -10.88
CA SER A 396 -30.28 -18.69 -11.48
C SER A 396 -30.05 -20.12 -10.97
N THR A 397 -29.13 -20.34 -10.03
CA THR A 397 -28.84 -21.68 -9.51
C THR A 397 -29.77 -22.00 -8.34
N PRO A 398 -30.70 -22.97 -8.46
CA PRO A 398 -31.62 -23.31 -7.37
C PRO A 398 -30.87 -24.00 -6.22
N ARG A 399 -31.23 -23.65 -4.98
CA ARG A 399 -30.60 -24.16 -3.75
C ARG A 399 -31.65 -24.63 -2.76
N SER A 400 -31.41 -25.78 -2.14
CA SER A 400 -32.31 -26.39 -1.15
C SER A 400 -32.25 -25.75 0.24
N GLU A 401 -31.13 -25.10 0.57
CA GLU A 401 -30.94 -24.38 1.85
C GLU A 401 -30.70 -22.89 1.59
N LEU A 402 -31.71 -22.27 0.98
CA LEU A 402 -31.72 -20.85 0.69
C LEU A 402 -32.51 -20.10 1.75
N PHE A 403 -31.87 -19.12 2.35
CA PHE A 403 -32.49 -18.11 3.19
C PHE A 403 -32.46 -16.79 2.43
N TYR A 404 -33.34 -15.88 2.79
CA TYR A 404 -33.31 -14.51 2.29
C TYR A 404 -33.60 -13.57 3.44
N LEU A 405 -32.89 -12.44 3.44
CA LEU A 405 -32.99 -11.42 4.47
C LEU A 405 -33.80 -10.26 3.90
N CYS A 406 -35.00 -10.05 4.40
CA CYS A 406 -35.83 -8.91 4.03
C CYS A 406 -35.64 -7.78 5.04
N GLU A 407 -35.75 -6.55 4.57
CA GLU A 407 -35.55 -5.32 5.31
C GLU A 407 -36.74 -4.37 5.16
N ASP A 408 -37.17 -3.82 6.28
CA ASP A 408 -38.04 -2.66 6.41
C ASP A 408 -37.18 -1.46 6.84
N ALA A 409 -36.86 -0.58 5.89
CA ALA A 409 -36.04 0.60 6.13
C ALA A 409 -36.93 1.72 6.71
N GLN A 410 -36.55 2.26 7.88
CA GLN A 410 -37.32 3.31 8.58
C GLN A 410 -37.01 4.72 8.09
#